data_AF-A0A0S9N6S6-F1
#
_entry.id   AF-A0A0S9N6S6-F1
#
_cell.length_a   1.000
_cell.length_b   1.000
_cell.length_c   1.000
_cell.angle_alpha   90.00
_cell.angle_beta   90.00
_cell.angle_gamma   90.00
#
_symmetry.space_group_name_H-M   'P 1'
#
loop_
_entity.id
_entity.type
_entity.pdbx_description
1 polymer ?
#
loop_
_entity_poly.entity_id
_entity_poly.type
_entity_poly.pdbx_seq_one_letter_code
_entity_poly.pdbx_strand_id
1 'polypeptide(L)'
;MFLRTCALMLCGVAAAQSVYALTIDTINVSTVNGYGDTHSPTEYPGYDRFSILGAAYTYSLSDGQVRPFGAGWIPYTNGHLASVAVENGVVRYGFDQVSNWAWGQGTIFYSVGQVWCSSCGETGAGLWTEGRFVPVSPIVLTASLGSATATLTGTARIAMNNASGNWGLPENFLPFSSPEGSVVSYSATYTLTDGSTWDADVFDRRFTYNMIGAIDLLIVPMPVPEPGTWALMVLGLGVIGANRRRSKRAER
;
A
#
# COMPACT_ATOMS: atom_id res chain seq x y z
N MET A 1 -1.55 -68.28 30.69
CA MET A 1 -2.78 -67.66 30.16
C MET A 1 -2.65 -66.16 30.37
N PHE A 2 -2.05 -65.44 29.42
CA PHE A 2 -1.72 -64.01 29.52
C PHE A 2 -2.71 -63.22 28.64
N LEU A 3 -3.62 -62.47 29.26
CA LEU A 3 -4.47 -61.51 28.57
C LEU A 3 -3.67 -60.22 28.35
N ARG A 4 -3.33 -59.92 27.08
CA ARG A 4 -2.79 -58.63 26.66
C ARG A 4 -3.96 -57.70 26.32
N THR A 5 -4.17 -56.70 27.16
CA THR A 5 -5.13 -55.61 26.92
C THR A 5 -4.42 -54.51 26.14
N CYS A 6 -4.68 -54.39 24.84
CA CYS A 6 -4.24 -53.25 24.03
C CYS A 6 -5.16 -52.06 24.32
N ALA A 7 -4.65 -51.07 25.07
CA ALA A 7 -5.30 -49.79 25.23
C ALA A 7 -5.09 -48.95 23.95
N LEU A 8 -6.17 -48.77 23.18
CA LEU A 8 -6.22 -47.87 22.03
C LEU A 8 -6.29 -46.43 22.57
N MET A 9 -5.16 -45.73 22.57
CA MET A 9 -5.09 -44.31 22.94
C MET A 9 -5.57 -43.49 21.73
N LEU A 10 -6.84 -43.05 21.74
CA LEU A 10 -7.34 -42.05 20.81
C LEU A 10 -6.71 -40.69 21.19
N CYS A 11 -5.60 -40.34 20.53
CA CYS A 11 -5.12 -38.96 20.50
C CYS A 11 -6.10 -38.13 19.66
N GLY A 12 -7.10 -37.54 20.33
CA GLY A 12 -7.89 -36.48 19.74
C GLY A 12 -6.99 -35.28 19.48
N VAL A 13 -6.59 -35.09 18.23
CA VAL A 13 -5.97 -33.84 17.78
C VAL A 13 -7.07 -32.80 17.78
N ALA A 14 -7.25 -32.13 18.93
CA ALA A 14 -8.00 -30.89 18.96
C ALA A 14 -7.25 -29.92 18.05
N ALA A 15 -7.78 -29.69 16.85
CA ALA A 15 -7.32 -28.61 15.99
C ALA A 15 -7.59 -27.32 16.77
N ALA A 16 -6.57 -26.83 17.48
CA ALA A 16 -6.58 -25.49 18.02
C ALA A 16 -6.74 -24.57 16.82
N GLN A 17 -7.95 -24.05 16.62
CA GLN A 17 -8.17 -22.96 15.69
C GLN A 17 -7.31 -21.83 16.22
N SER A 18 -6.19 -21.57 15.55
CA SER A 18 -5.43 -20.35 15.74
C SER A 18 -6.44 -19.22 15.59
N VAL A 19 -6.75 -18.53 16.67
CA VAL A 19 -7.50 -17.29 16.60
C VAL A 19 -6.63 -16.38 15.75
N TYR A 20 -6.98 -16.22 14.48
CA TYR A 20 -6.26 -15.31 13.60
C TYR A 20 -6.34 -13.94 14.23
N ALA A 21 -5.17 -13.35 14.51
CA ALA A 21 -5.12 -11.97 14.99
C ALA A 21 -5.80 -11.08 13.96
N LEU A 22 -6.70 -10.21 14.40
CA LEU A 22 -7.35 -9.22 13.55
C LEU A 22 -6.25 -8.35 12.89
N THR A 23 -6.36 -8.11 11.59
CA THR A 23 -5.39 -7.33 10.81
C THR A 23 -6.10 -6.33 9.91
N ILE A 24 -5.37 -5.36 9.37
CA ILE A 24 -5.87 -4.42 8.36
C ILE A 24 -5.51 -4.95 6.96
N ASP A 25 -6.52 -5.15 6.12
CA ASP A 25 -6.39 -5.60 4.73
C ASP A 25 -6.36 -4.44 3.73
N THR A 26 -7.00 -3.33 4.06
CA THR A 26 -7.00 -2.15 3.18
C THR A 26 -7.03 -0.88 4.00
N ILE A 27 -6.20 0.09 3.62
CA ILE A 27 -6.27 1.46 4.12
C ILE A 27 -6.93 2.29 3.03
N ASN A 28 -8.19 2.66 3.22
CA ASN A 28 -8.83 3.63 2.33
C ASN A 28 -8.31 5.01 2.70
N VAL A 29 -7.84 5.75 1.71
CA VAL A 29 -7.29 7.09 1.89
C VAL A 29 -8.18 8.14 1.23
N SER A 30 -8.11 9.36 1.76
CA SER A 30 -8.84 10.51 1.23
C SER A 30 -8.04 11.78 1.46
N THR A 31 -8.46 12.90 0.88
CA THR A 31 -8.05 14.20 1.42
C THR A 31 -8.40 14.30 2.91
N VAL A 32 -7.71 15.18 3.64
CA VAL A 32 -7.83 15.24 5.11
C VAL A 32 -9.28 15.47 5.53
N ASN A 33 -9.83 14.53 6.31
CA ASN A 33 -11.22 14.48 6.75
C ASN A 33 -12.26 14.48 5.60
N GLY A 34 -11.86 14.11 4.38
CA GLY A 34 -12.70 14.14 3.19
C GLY A 34 -13.03 15.54 2.67
N TYR A 35 -12.40 16.59 3.20
CA TYR A 35 -12.54 17.96 2.67
C TYR A 35 -11.62 18.15 1.46
N GLY A 36 -12.01 19.03 0.53
CA GLY A 36 -11.14 19.38 -0.58
C GLY A 36 -9.82 19.99 -0.12
N ASP A 37 -8.77 19.71 -0.87
CA ASP A 37 -7.43 20.26 -0.68
C ASP A 37 -7.10 21.23 -1.81
N THR A 38 -6.07 22.07 -1.63
CA THR A 38 -5.71 23.12 -2.59
C THR A 38 -4.23 23.07 -2.91
N HIS A 39 -3.92 22.96 -4.20
CA HIS A 39 -2.58 23.22 -4.74
C HIS A 39 -2.42 24.72 -4.99
N SER A 40 -1.30 25.32 -4.57
CA SER A 40 -1.05 26.75 -4.73
C SER A 40 0.45 27.07 -4.86
N PRO A 41 0.98 27.18 -6.10
CA PRO A 41 2.42 27.30 -6.32
C PRO A 41 3.02 28.66 -5.95
N THR A 42 2.19 29.71 -5.81
CA THR A 42 2.68 31.10 -5.66
C THR A 42 2.44 31.73 -4.29
N GLU A 43 1.41 31.30 -3.56
CA GLU A 43 1.00 31.98 -2.32
C GLU A 43 1.98 31.69 -1.18
N TYR A 44 2.51 30.46 -1.14
CA TYR A 44 3.48 30.02 -0.12
C TYR A 44 4.36 28.90 -0.69
N PRO A 45 5.57 29.20 -1.20
CA PRO A 45 6.43 28.19 -1.81
C PRO A 45 6.79 27.01 -0.88
N GLY A 46 6.84 27.24 0.44
CA GLY A 46 7.04 26.17 1.43
C GLY A 46 5.78 25.31 1.71
N TYR A 47 4.64 25.71 1.16
CA TYR A 47 3.34 25.05 1.24
C TYR A 47 2.77 24.74 -0.14
N ASP A 48 3.61 24.73 -1.18
CA ASP A 48 3.22 24.16 -2.46
C ASP A 48 2.98 22.66 -2.25
N ARG A 49 1.70 22.31 -2.12
CA ARG A 49 1.25 21.04 -1.54
C ARG A 49 0.31 20.36 -2.51
N PHE A 50 0.82 19.29 -3.09
CA PHE A 50 0.01 18.26 -3.70
C PHE A 50 0.16 16.97 -2.90
N SER A 51 -0.92 16.57 -2.22
CA SER A 51 -0.93 15.41 -1.33
C SER A 51 -1.01 14.10 -2.11
N ILE A 52 -0.01 13.22 -1.97
CA ILE A 52 0.14 12.01 -2.81
C ILE A 52 -0.80 10.85 -2.43
N LEU A 53 -1.00 10.60 -1.13
CA LEU A 53 -1.94 9.58 -0.64
C LEU A 53 -2.78 10.09 0.53
N GLY A 54 -2.87 11.43 0.71
CA GLY A 54 -3.78 12.04 1.68
C GLY A 54 -3.62 11.52 3.09
N ALA A 55 -4.75 11.19 3.71
CA ALA A 55 -4.89 10.67 5.05
C ALA A 55 -5.70 9.37 5.05
N ALA A 56 -5.46 8.51 6.05
CA ALA A 56 -6.35 7.37 6.30
C ALA A 56 -7.79 7.87 6.56
N TYR A 57 -8.76 7.24 5.90
CA TYR A 57 -10.18 7.55 6.03
C TYR A 57 -10.95 6.37 6.63
N THR A 58 -10.70 5.15 6.16
CA THR A 58 -11.24 3.94 6.80
C THR A 58 -10.27 2.78 6.66
N TYR A 59 -10.42 1.78 7.53
CA TYR A 59 -9.66 0.55 7.53
C TYR A 59 -10.61 -0.61 7.26
N SER A 60 -10.35 -1.39 6.20
CA SER A 60 -11.00 -2.68 5.99
C SER A 60 -10.19 -3.74 6.71
N LEU A 61 -10.84 -4.52 7.58
CA LEU A 61 -10.19 -5.49 8.45
C LEU A 61 -10.37 -6.92 7.93
N SER A 62 -9.52 -7.82 8.41
CA SER A 62 -9.52 -9.24 8.01
C SER A 62 -10.75 -10.04 8.42
N ASP A 63 -11.61 -9.49 9.27
CA ASP A 63 -12.93 -10.04 9.62
C ASP A 63 -14.06 -9.50 8.72
N GLY A 64 -13.72 -8.71 7.71
CA GLY A 64 -14.66 -8.08 6.77
C GLY A 64 -15.30 -6.79 7.29
N GLN A 65 -14.98 -6.33 8.50
CA GLN A 65 -15.49 -5.07 9.00
C GLN A 65 -14.74 -3.88 8.39
N VAL A 66 -15.45 -2.75 8.25
CA VAL A 66 -14.85 -1.47 7.90
C VAL A 66 -14.95 -0.54 9.10
N ARG A 67 -13.82 -0.01 9.55
CA ARG A 67 -13.72 0.85 10.72
C ARG A 67 -13.25 2.25 10.31
N PRO A 68 -13.88 3.33 10.80
CA PRO A 68 -13.37 4.67 10.54
C PRO A 68 -12.05 4.89 11.27
N PHE A 69 -11.23 5.80 10.77
CA PHE A 69 -10.12 6.35 11.54
C PHE A 69 -10.65 7.11 12.77
N GLY A 70 -9.89 7.08 13.86
CA GLY A 70 -10.16 7.85 15.07
C GLY A 70 -9.14 8.98 15.28
N ALA A 71 -8.90 9.35 16.54
CA ALA A 71 -7.85 10.31 16.86
C ALA A 71 -6.49 9.77 16.39
N GLY A 72 -5.59 10.65 15.97
CA GLY A 72 -4.29 10.23 15.46
C GLY A 72 -3.48 11.40 14.95
N TRP A 73 -2.33 11.08 14.41
CA TRP A 73 -1.46 12.02 13.72
C TRP A 73 -1.21 11.54 12.30
N ILE A 74 -1.55 12.40 11.34
CA ILE A 74 -1.48 12.09 9.92
C ILE A 74 -0.67 13.20 9.25
N PRO A 75 0.66 13.09 9.22
CA PRO A 75 1.49 14.11 8.60
C PRO A 75 1.31 14.08 7.09
N TYR A 76 1.19 15.27 6.53
CA TYR A 76 1.08 15.47 5.09
C TYR A 76 2.28 14.88 4.35
N THR A 77 1.97 14.31 3.19
CA THR A 77 2.96 13.80 2.25
C THR A 77 2.81 14.54 0.94
N ASN A 78 3.78 15.39 0.63
CA ASN A 78 3.74 16.26 -0.54
C ASN A 78 4.66 15.71 -1.62
N GLY A 79 4.17 15.69 -2.86
CA GLY A 79 5.01 15.42 -4.03
C GLY A 79 5.43 16.70 -4.71
N HIS A 80 6.71 16.78 -5.06
CA HIS A 80 7.24 17.81 -5.95
C HIS A 80 7.13 17.34 -7.40
N LEU A 81 6.56 18.16 -8.27
CA LEU A 81 6.43 17.84 -9.69
C LEU A 81 7.81 17.89 -10.36
N ALA A 82 8.20 16.77 -10.98
CA ALA A 82 9.50 16.61 -11.63
C ALA A 82 9.40 16.70 -13.15
N SER A 83 8.31 16.18 -13.71
CA SER A 83 8.14 16.06 -15.15
C SER A 83 6.67 16.06 -15.54
N VAL A 84 6.37 16.66 -16.68
CA VAL A 84 5.07 16.55 -17.35
C VAL A 84 5.30 15.97 -18.74
N ALA A 85 4.51 14.96 -19.12
CA ALA A 85 4.51 14.40 -20.46
C ALA A 85 3.09 14.34 -21.01
N VAL A 86 2.90 14.83 -22.23
CA VAL A 86 1.62 14.76 -22.95
C VAL A 86 1.78 13.89 -24.18
N GLU A 87 0.98 12.82 -24.27
CA GLU A 87 1.06 11.87 -25.37
C GLU A 87 -0.34 11.29 -25.63
N ASN A 88 -0.79 11.33 -26.90
CA ASN A 88 -2.06 10.74 -27.33
C ASN A 88 -3.28 11.17 -26.49
N GLY A 89 -3.36 12.44 -26.09
CA GLY A 89 -4.46 12.96 -25.28
C GLY A 89 -4.41 12.54 -23.80
N VAL A 90 -3.30 11.97 -23.34
CA VAL A 90 -3.03 11.65 -21.94
C VAL A 90 -1.92 12.55 -21.43
N VAL A 91 -2.11 13.13 -20.25
CA VAL A 91 -1.08 13.86 -19.50
C VAL A 91 -0.62 13.02 -18.32
N ARG A 92 0.71 12.96 -18.12
CA ARG A 92 1.38 12.23 -17.04
C ARG A 92 2.25 13.19 -16.24
N TYR A 93 2.04 13.22 -14.93
CA TYR A 93 2.79 14.03 -13.98
C TYR A 93 3.67 13.10 -13.13
N GLY A 94 4.98 13.20 -13.29
CA GLY A 94 5.96 12.44 -12.52
C GLY A 94 6.42 13.24 -11.30
N PHE A 95 6.49 12.59 -10.14
CA PHE A 95 6.99 13.19 -8.89
C PHE A 95 8.30 12.51 -8.47
N ASP A 96 9.35 13.29 -8.22
CA ASP A 96 10.70 12.81 -7.90
C ASP A 96 11.08 12.97 -6.42
N GLN A 97 10.56 14.01 -5.76
CA GLN A 97 10.73 14.25 -4.34
C GLN A 97 9.39 14.15 -3.64
N VAL A 98 9.16 13.04 -2.95
CA VAL A 98 8.05 12.93 -2.02
C VAL A 98 8.57 13.09 -0.62
N SER A 99 8.07 14.11 0.07
CA SER A 99 8.47 14.44 1.43
C SER A 99 7.27 14.30 2.36
N ASN A 100 7.43 13.47 3.39
CA ASN A 100 6.52 13.41 4.52
C ASN A 100 7.04 14.30 5.64
N TRP A 101 6.17 15.07 6.28
CA TRP A 101 6.62 16.01 7.32
C TRP A 101 7.26 15.31 8.55
N ALA A 102 6.82 14.10 8.88
CA ALA A 102 7.37 13.35 10.01
C ALA A 102 8.66 12.60 9.68
N TRP A 103 8.74 12.03 8.46
CA TRP A 103 9.79 11.07 8.08
C TRP A 103 10.77 11.59 7.03
N GLY A 104 10.57 12.81 6.53
CA GLY A 104 11.39 13.39 5.46
C GLY A 104 11.14 12.74 4.10
N GLN A 105 12.17 12.72 3.26
CA GLN A 105 12.10 12.25 1.88
C GLN A 105 11.86 10.74 1.75
N GLY A 106 11.18 10.35 0.67
CA GLY A 106 10.97 8.96 0.27
C GLY A 106 9.81 8.24 0.96
N THR A 107 8.99 8.93 1.76
CA THR A 107 7.80 8.33 2.39
C THR A 107 6.56 8.83 1.65
N ILE A 108 5.78 7.93 1.04
CA ILE A 108 4.54 8.29 0.31
C ILE A 108 3.28 8.29 1.19
N PHE A 109 3.35 7.58 2.31
CA PHE A 109 2.27 7.54 3.28
C PHE A 109 2.84 7.17 4.64
N TYR A 110 2.42 7.88 5.68
CA TYR A 110 2.62 7.49 7.06
C TYR A 110 1.38 7.90 7.86
N SER A 111 0.93 7.00 8.72
CA SER A 111 -0.20 7.22 9.59
C SER A 111 0.08 6.57 10.93
N VAL A 112 -0.29 7.26 12.01
CA VAL A 112 -0.43 6.68 13.35
C VAL A 112 -1.76 7.15 13.91
N GLY A 113 -2.61 6.22 14.36
CA GLY A 113 -3.89 6.61 14.93
C GLY A 113 -4.81 5.47 15.30
N GLN A 114 -5.92 5.85 15.91
CA GLN A 114 -7.00 4.95 16.31
C GLN A 114 -7.68 4.34 15.08
N VAL A 115 -8.02 3.08 15.21
CA VAL A 115 -8.98 2.37 14.40
C VAL A 115 -10.26 2.30 15.23
N TRP A 116 -11.23 3.16 14.90
CA TRP A 116 -12.39 3.37 15.76
C TRP A 116 -13.22 2.10 15.87
N CYS A 117 -13.50 1.69 17.10
CA CYS A 117 -14.31 0.52 17.39
C CYS A 117 -15.44 0.87 18.36
N SER A 118 -16.67 0.93 17.85
CA SER A 118 -17.87 1.23 18.65
C SER A 118 -18.23 0.14 19.66
N SER A 119 -17.67 -1.07 19.51
CA SER A 119 -18.05 -2.26 20.27
C SER A 119 -16.91 -2.84 21.12
N CYS A 120 -15.76 -2.18 21.21
CA CYS A 120 -14.56 -2.71 21.89
C CYS A 120 -14.58 -2.56 23.43
N GLY A 121 -15.75 -2.33 24.02
CA GLY A 121 -15.96 -2.31 25.48
C GLY A 121 -15.70 -0.96 26.17
N GLU A 122 -16.13 -0.89 27.43
CA GLU A 122 -16.14 0.32 28.27
C GLU A 122 -14.74 0.86 28.62
N THR A 123 -13.68 0.06 28.45
CA THR A 123 -12.31 0.52 28.70
C THR A 123 -11.84 1.56 27.69
N GLY A 124 -12.55 1.74 26.57
CA GLY A 124 -12.27 2.79 25.59
C GLY A 124 -10.86 2.69 24.98
N ALA A 125 -10.15 1.59 25.21
CA ALA A 125 -8.82 1.37 24.68
C ALA A 125 -8.98 1.01 23.20
N GLY A 126 -9.13 2.05 22.37
CA GLY A 126 -9.29 1.90 20.94
C GLY A 126 -8.13 1.11 20.36
N LEU A 127 -8.44 0.24 19.40
CA LEU A 127 -7.42 -0.33 18.53
C LEU A 127 -6.67 0.81 17.86
N TRP A 128 -5.39 0.62 17.59
CA TRP A 128 -4.58 1.63 16.93
C TRP A 128 -3.62 0.98 15.96
N THR A 129 -3.20 1.74 14.96
CA THR A 129 -2.26 1.26 13.95
C THR A 129 -1.21 2.34 13.69
N GLU A 130 -0.07 1.90 13.22
CA GLU A 130 1.04 2.74 12.82
C GLU A 130 1.77 2.07 11.67
N GLY A 131 2.01 2.84 10.60
CA GLY A 131 2.84 2.33 9.53
C GLY A 131 3.28 3.34 8.50
N ARG A 132 4.34 2.97 7.78
CA ARG A 132 5.07 3.82 6.85
C ARG A 132 5.27 3.09 5.53
N PHE A 133 5.04 3.81 4.44
CA PHE A 133 5.14 3.29 3.07
C PHE A 133 6.13 4.12 2.27
N VAL A 134 7.01 3.41 1.56
CA VAL A 134 8.06 3.98 0.71
C VAL A 134 7.78 3.54 -0.73
N PRO A 135 7.84 4.43 -1.73
CA PRO A 135 7.53 4.06 -3.11
C PRO A 135 8.56 3.07 -3.65
N VAL A 136 8.12 2.09 -4.44
CA VAL A 136 9.01 1.13 -5.12
C VAL A 136 9.27 1.56 -6.58
N SER A 137 8.33 2.30 -7.17
CA SER A 137 8.39 2.82 -8.53
C SER A 137 8.25 4.35 -8.53
N PRO A 138 8.61 5.04 -9.64
CA PRO A 138 8.24 6.43 -9.84
C PRO A 138 6.74 6.65 -9.60
N ILE A 139 6.41 7.79 -9.02
CA ILE A 139 5.04 8.16 -8.68
C ILE A 139 4.51 8.97 -9.86
N VAL A 140 3.51 8.43 -10.54
CA VAL A 140 3.00 9.01 -11.78
C VAL A 140 1.49 9.15 -11.71
N LEU A 141 1.02 10.40 -11.68
CA LEU A 141 -0.39 10.74 -11.82
C LEU A 141 -0.72 10.83 -13.31
N THR A 142 -1.78 10.16 -13.75
CA THR A 142 -2.19 10.10 -15.15
C THR A 142 -3.61 10.62 -15.33
N ALA A 143 -3.85 11.46 -16.34
CA ALA A 143 -5.18 11.97 -16.66
C ALA A 143 -5.40 12.02 -18.16
N SER A 144 -6.65 11.92 -18.61
CA SER A 144 -7.01 12.37 -19.96
C SER A 144 -6.95 13.90 -20.00
N LEU A 145 -6.38 14.46 -21.06
CA LEU A 145 -6.27 15.90 -21.26
C LEU A 145 -7.68 16.52 -21.27
N GLY A 146 -7.91 17.54 -20.45
CA GLY A 146 -9.21 18.19 -20.31
C GLY A 146 -10.20 17.46 -19.39
N SER A 147 -9.81 16.34 -18.77
CA SER A 147 -10.65 15.67 -17.76
C SER A 147 -10.65 16.43 -16.43
N ALA A 148 -11.69 16.28 -15.62
CA ALA A 148 -11.65 16.69 -14.21
C ALA A 148 -10.98 15.64 -13.31
N THR A 149 -10.75 14.43 -13.81
CA THR A 149 -10.21 13.29 -13.03
C THR A 149 -8.82 12.86 -13.49
N ALA A 150 -8.01 12.47 -12.52
CA ALA A 150 -6.70 11.84 -12.71
C ALA A 150 -6.56 10.65 -11.77
N THR A 151 -5.75 9.67 -12.15
CA THR A 151 -5.50 8.47 -11.36
C THR A 151 -4.01 8.32 -11.10
N LEU A 152 -3.67 8.08 -9.85
CA LEU A 152 -2.35 7.72 -9.36
C LEU A 152 -2.40 6.22 -9.04
N THR A 153 -1.54 5.42 -9.68
CA THR A 153 -1.36 4.01 -9.32
C THR A 153 0.11 3.71 -9.10
N GLY A 154 0.41 2.73 -8.26
CA GLY A 154 1.79 2.31 -8.04
C GLY A 154 1.92 1.20 -7.00
N THR A 155 3.16 0.99 -6.58
CA THR A 155 3.50 0.03 -5.53
C THR A 155 4.39 0.67 -4.48
N ALA A 156 4.23 0.22 -3.24
CA ALA A 156 4.96 0.72 -2.10
C ALA A 156 5.46 -0.42 -1.23
N ARG A 157 6.61 -0.24 -0.61
CA ARG A 157 7.14 -1.14 0.41
C ARG A 157 6.66 -0.68 1.78
N ILE A 158 6.17 -1.61 2.59
CA ILE A 158 5.89 -1.38 4.02
C ILE A 158 7.24 -1.24 4.73
N ALA A 159 7.64 -0.02 5.02
CA ALA A 159 8.87 0.26 5.75
C ALA A 159 8.68 0.15 7.27
N MET A 160 7.44 0.25 7.75
CA MET A 160 7.09 0.12 9.16
C MET A 160 5.64 -0.37 9.30
N ASN A 161 5.42 -1.29 10.23
CA ASN A 161 4.14 -1.86 10.65
C ASN A 161 4.33 -2.43 12.08
N ASN A 162 4.58 -1.54 13.03
CA ASN A 162 4.89 -1.91 14.40
C ASN A 162 4.43 -0.84 15.40
N ALA A 163 4.38 -1.21 16.68
CA ALA A 163 3.89 -0.36 17.76
C ALA A 163 4.95 0.63 18.31
N SER A 164 5.85 1.16 17.48
CA SER A 164 7.02 1.92 17.97
C SER A 164 6.74 3.33 18.46
N GLY A 165 5.64 3.96 18.06
CA GLY A 165 5.32 5.35 18.36
C GLY A 165 4.86 5.63 19.80
N ASN A 166 4.75 4.60 20.66
CA ASN A 166 4.22 4.72 22.04
C ASN A 166 2.84 5.40 22.13
N TRP A 167 2.06 5.38 21.05
CA TRP A 167 0.81 6.10 20.96
C TRP A 167 -0.34 5.41 21.72
N GLY A 168 -0.31 4.08 21.74
CA GLY A 168 -1.24 3.25 22.50
C GLY A 168 -0.53 2.07 23.17
N LEU A 169 -1.31 1.28 23.89
CA LEU A 169 -0.80 0.05 24.51
C LEU A 169 -0.46 -0.99 23.43
N PRO A 170 0.70 -1.69 23.50
CA PRO A 170 1.11 -2.67 22.50
C PRO A 170 0.08 -3.78 22.22
N GLU A 171 -0.67 -4.21 23.23
CA GLU A 171 -1.72 -5.23 23.11
C GLU A 171 -2.92 -4.81 22.26
N ASN A 172 -3.10 -3.51 22.02
CA ASN A 172 -4.17 -2.96 21.18
C ASN A 172 -3.68 -2.57 19.78
N PHE A 173 -2.42 -2.86 19.46
CA PHE A 173 -1.87 -2.61 18.14
C PHE A 173 -2.53 -3.53 17.11
N LEU A 174 -3.04 -2.92 16.06
CA LEU A 174 -3.67 -3.59 14.93
C LEU A 174 -2.70 -3.58 13.74
N PRO A 175 -2.00 -4.70 13.48
CA PRO A 175 -1.03 -4.78 12.40
C PRO A 175 -1.69 -4.81 11.01
N PHE A 176 -0.94 -4.42 9.99
CA PHE A 176 -1.30 -4.72 8.60
C PHE A 176 -1.23 -6.22 8.32
N SER A 177 -2.06 -6.72 7.42
CA SER A 177 -2.06 -8.14 7.02
C SER A 177 -0.78 -8.54 6.27
N SER A 178 -0.13 -7.60 5.60
CA SER A 178 1.24 -7.74 5.09
C SER A 178 2.29 -7.32 6.13
N PRO A 179 3.35 -8.14 6.36
CA PRO A 179 4.44 -7.76 7.25
C PRO A 179 5.33 -6.66 6.66
N GLU A 180 6.16 -6.04 7.51
CA GLU A 180 7.23 -5.13 7.07
C GLU A 180 8.11 -5.76 5.99
N GLY A 181 8.54 -4.95 5.03
CA GLY A 181 9.32 -5.37 3.87
C GLY A 181 8.49 -5.82 2.67
N SER A 182 7.20 -6.16 2.87
CA SER A 182 6.27 -6.52 1.79
C SER A 182 6.05 -5.36 0.82
N VAL A 183 5.79 -5.69 -0.45
CA VAL A 183 5.41 -4.74 -1.50
C VAL A 183 3.90 -4.85 -1.73
N VAL A 184 3.21 -3.72 -1.60
CA VAL A 184 1.76 -3.58 -1.68
C VAL A 184 1.38 -2.62 -2.79
N SER A 185 0.15 -2.72 -3.30
CA SER A 185 -0.34 -1.81 -4.34
C SER A 185 -1.11 -0.64 -3.73
N TYR A 186 -1.11 0.50 -4.43
CA TYR A 186 -1.98 1.61 -4.10
C TYR A 186 -2.59 2.22 -5.36
N SER A 187 -3.77 2.80 -5.19
CA SER A 187 -4.48 3.55 -6.23
C SER A 187 -5.23 4.72 -5.60
N ALA A 188 -5.20 5.87 -6.26
CA ALA A 188 -5.96 7.04 -5.86
C ALA A 188 -6.51 7.78 -7.08
N THR A 189 -7.72 8.30 -6.96
CA THR A 189 -8.38 9.13 -7.96
C THR A 189 -8.50 10.54 -7.41
N TYR A 190 -8.04 11.50 -8.20
CA TYR A 190 -8.11 12.93 -7.92
C TYR A 190 -9.18 13.55 -8.81
N THR A 191 -10.03 14.38 -8.22
CA THR A 191 -11.10 15.10 -8.92
C THR A 191 -10.95 16.59 -8.63
N LEU A 192 -10.71 17.40 -9.67
CA LEU A 192 -10.69 18.86 -9.55
C LEU A 192 -12.11 19.36 -9.27
N THR A 193 -12.27 20.26 -8.29
CA THR A 193 -13.58 20.69 -7.78
C THR A 193 -13.93 22.15 -8.08
N ASP A 194 -13.00 22.91 -8.64
CA ASP A 194 -13.16 24.35 -8.96
C ASP A 194 -13.53 24.63 -10.42
N GLY A 195 -13.85 23.58 -11.19
CA GLY A 195 -14.13 23.67 -12.63
C GLY A 195 -12.90 23.60 -13.52
N SER A 196 -11.70 23.50 -12.95
CA SER A 196 -10.47 23.22 -13.70
C SER A 196 -10.47 21.81 -14.30
N THR A 197 -9.57 21.61 -15.25
CA THR A 197 -9.28 20.33 -15.88
C THR A 197 -7.79 20.01 -15.82
N TRP A 198 -7.44 18.74 -15.93
CA TRP A 198 -6.06 18.27 -16.03
C TRP A 198 -5.49 18.62 -17.41
N ASP A 199 -4.46 19.45 -17.41
CA ASP A 199 -3.74 19.91 -18.59
C ASP A 199 -2.23 20.01 -18.27
N ALA A 200 -1.40 20.26 -19.28
CA ALA A 200 0.06 20.26 -19.11
C ALA A 200 0.57 21.24 -18.04
N ASP A 201 -0.17 22.32 -17.80
CA ASP A 201 0.25 23.47 -17.00
C ASP A 201 -0.58 23.58 -15.70
N VAL A 202 -1.35 22.54 -15.35
CA VAL A 202 -2.28 22.59 -14.21
C VAL A 202 -1.57 22.88 -12.88
N PHE A 203 -0.33 22.43 -12.72
CA PHE A 203 0.49 22.66 -11.53
C PHE A 203 1.12 24.06 -11.47
N ASP A 204 1.06 24.84 -12.56
CA ASP A 204 1.54 26.23 -12.59
C ASP A 204 0.49 27.22 -12.05
N ARG A 205 -0.72 26.73 -11.75
CA ARG A 205 -1.85 27.52 -11.26
C ARG A 205 -2.44 26.94 -9.99
N ARG A 206 -3.21 27.76 -9.27
CA ARG A 206 -4.00 27.31 -8.12
C ARG A 206 -5.13 26.41 -8.59
N PHE A 207 -5.35 25.28 -7.93
CA PHE A 207 -6.55 24.46 -8.11
C PHE A 207 -7.01 23.77 -6.82
N THR A 208 -8.30 23.46 -6.73
CA THR A 208 -8.90 22.68 -5.62
C THR A 208 -9.23 21.28 -6.08
N TYR A 209 -9.01 20.27 -5.24
CA TYR A 209 -9.29 18.88 -5.57
C TYR A 209 -9.79 18.05 -4.39
N ASN A 210 -10.52 16.99 -4.69
CA ASN A 210 -10.77 15.87 -3.78
C ASN A 210 -9.93 14.68 -4.23
N MET A 211 -9.50 13.85 -3.29
CA MET A 211 -8.79 12.60 -3.56
C MET A 211 -9.47 11.47 -2.78
N ILE A 212 -9.68 10.33 -3.43
CA ILE A 212 -10.08 9.08 -2.79
C ILE A 212 -9.18 7.96 -3.29
N GLY A 213 -8.79 7.03 -2.43
CA GLY A 213 -7.90 5.95 -2.82
C GLY A 213 -7.86 4.80 -1.82
N ALA A 214 -6.99 3.85 -2.09
CA ALA A 214 -6.73 2.72 -1.23
C ALA A 214 -5.28 2.26 -1.33
N ILE A 215 -4.77 1.74 -0.21
CA ILE A 215 -3.56 0.92 -0.14
C ILE A 215 -4.04 -0.51 0.18
N ASP A 216 -3.82 -1.43 -0.76
CA ASP A 216 -4.21 -2.83 -0.62
C ASP A 216 -3.09 -3.62 0.05
N LEU A 217 -3.31 -4.01 1.30
CA LEU A 217 -2.34 -4.68 2.16
C LEU A 217 -2.37 -6.20 1.99
N LEU A 218 -3.28 -6.75 1.20
CA LEU A 218 -3.21 -8.15 0.83
C LEU A 218 -1.99 -8.33 -0.07
N ILE A 219 -1.16 -9.33 0.26
CA ILE A 219 -0.04 -9.70 -0.59
C ILE A 219 -0.64 -10.03 -1.95
N VAL A 220 -0.34 -9.21 -2.97
CA VAL A 220 -0.55 -9.62 -4.36
C VAL A 220 0.31 -10.87 -4.51
N PRO A 221 -0.28 -12.07 -4.66
CA PRO A 221 0.54 -13.25 -4.88
C PRO A 221 1.32 -12.95 -6.15
N MET A 222 2.63 -12.71 -6.01
CA MET A 222 3.48 -12.64 -7.19
C MET A 222 3.22 -13.94 -7.93
N PRO A 223 2.94 -13.92 -9.24
CA PRO A 223 2.70 -15.14 -9.99
C PRO A 223 3.88 -16.07 -9.69
N VAL A 224 3.65 -17.07 -8.85
CA VAL A 224 4.67 -18.07 -8.57
C VAL A 224 4.85 -18.75 -9.93
N PRO A 225 6.06 -18.74 -10.52
CA PRO A 225 6.24 -19.40 -11.81
C PRO A 225 5.69 -20.80 -11.64
N GLU A 226 4.72 -21.15 -12.47
CA GLU A 226 4.03 -22.42 -12.33
C GLU A 226 5.09 -23.53 -12.31
N PRO A 227 4.87 -24.66 -11.62
CA PRO A 227 5.81 -25.77 -11.66
C PRO A 227 6.23 -26.15 -13.09
N GLY A 228 5.35 -25.93 -14.07
CA GLY A 228 5.65 -26.06 -15.51
C GLY A 228 6.70 -25.06 -16.04
N THR A 229 6.71 -23.80 -15.60
CA THR A 229 7.73 -22.82 -15.99
C THR A 229 9.12 -23.23 -15.51
N TRP A 230 9.22 -23.75 -14.29
CA TRP A 230 10.46 -24.31 -13.77
C TRP A 230 10.89 -25.56 -14.54
N ALA A 231 9.95 -26.47 -14.81
CA ALA A 231 10.22 -27.65 -15.61
C ALA A 231 10.74 -27.29 -17.01
N LEU A 232 10.14 -26.30 -17.67
CA LEU A 232 10.58 -25.81 -18.98
C LEU A 232 11.94 -25.11 -18.92
N MET A 233 12.22 -24.32 -17.88
CA MET A 233 13.55 -23.73 -17.68
C MET A 233 14.63 -24.81 -17.48
N VAL A 234 14.38 -25.79 -16.61
CA VAL A 234 15.31 -26.91 -16.36
C VAL A 234 15.51 -27.74 -17.62
N LEU A 235 14.44 -28.02 -18.38
CA LEU A 235 14.51 -28.74 -19.64
C LEU A 235 15.28 -27.95 -20.69
N GLY A 236 15.03 -26.65 -20.83
CA GLY A 236 15.76 -25.76 -21.74
C GLY A 236 17.26 -25.72 -21.42
N LEU A 237 17.62 -25.57 -20.15
CA LEU A 237 19.01 -25.64 -19.70
C LEU A 237 19.64 -27.02 -19.94
N GLY A 238 18.86 -28.09 -19.77
CA GLY A 238 19.27 -29.46 -20.08
C GLY A 238 19.61 -29.65 -21.56
N VAL A 239 18.79 -29.13 -22.47
CA VAL A 239 19.03 -29.18 -23.93
C VAL A 239 20.27 -28.38 -24.31
N ILE A 240 20.45 -27.17 -23.76
CA ILE A 240 21.65 -26.34 -23.99
C ILE A 240 22.90 -27.09 -23.50
N GLY A 241 22.84 -27.69 -22.31
CA GLY A 241 23.94 -28.49 -21.75
C GLY A 241 24.29 -29.71 -22.61
N ALA A 242 23.28 -30.43 -23.11
CA ALA A 242 23.47 -31.58 -23.99
C ALA A 242 24.12 -31.20 -25.33
N ASN A 243 23.69 -30.10 -25.95
CA ASN A 243 24.26 -29.61 -27.21
C ASN A 243 25.71 -29.13 -27.07
N ARG A 244 26.05 -28.47 -25.95
CA ARG A 244 27.45 -28.09 -25.64
C ARG A 244 28.37 -29.30 -25.45
N ARG A 245 27.88 -30.43 -24.93
CA ARG A 245 28.68 -31.65 -24.81
C ARG A 245 28.94 -32.30 -26.18
N ARG A 246 27.98 -32.22 -27.11
CA ARG A 246 28.13 -32.78 -28.46
C ARG A 246 29.14 -32.02 -29.31
N SER A 247 29.11 -30.68 -29.29
CA SER A 247 30.08 -29.84 -30.04
C SER A 247 31.53 -30.13 -29.62
N LYS A 248 31.82 -30.19 -28.31
CA LYS A 248 33.16 -30.53 -27.80
C LYS A 248 33.68 -31.92 -28.22
N ARG A 249 32.79 -32.83 -28.62
CA ARG A 249 33.15 -34.18 -29.07
C ARG A 249 33.44 -34.24 -30.57
N ALA A 250 32.90 -33.31 -31.36
CA ALA A 250 33.18 -33.21 -32.80
C ALA A 250 34.53 -32.54 -33.11
N GLU A 251 35.11 -31.82 -32.13
CA GLU A 251 36.43 -31.18 -32.23
C GLU A 251 37.60 -32.10 -31.81
N ARG A 252 37.32 -33.35 -31.43
CA ARG A 252 38.32 -34.38 -31.10
C ARG A 252 38.30 -35.49 -32.13
#